data_AF-A0A356BF39-F1
#
_entry.id   AF-A0A356BF39-F1
#
_cell.length_a   1.000
_cell.length_b   1.000
_cell.length_c   1.000
_cell.angle_alpha   90.00
_cell.angle_beta   90.00
_cell.angle_gamma   90.00
#
_symmetry.space_group_name_H-M   'P 1'
#
loop_
_entity.id
_entity.type
_entity.pdbx_description
1 polymer ?
#
loop_
_entity_poly.entity_id
_entity_poly.type
_entity_poly.pdbx_seq_one_letter_code
_entity_poly.pdbx_strand_id
1 'polypeptide(L)' 'MITFIQSYWRYCVLLIILSCQTIEAQQYGTPLLSNFKPKDYNGGTQNWAVVQDHRGVLYVGNNVGVLEYDG' A
#
# COMPACT_ATOMS: atom_id res chain seq x y z
N MET A 1 -16.89 -40.37 -38.09
CA MET A 1 -17.44 -39.02 -37.90
C MET A 1 -17.63 -38.66 -36.42
N ILE A 2 -18.22 -39.55 -35.60
CA ILE A 2 -18.50 -39.30 -34.16
C ILE A 2 -17.22 -39.23 -33.29
N THR A 3 -16.19 -40.01 -33.61
CA THR A 3 -14.90 -40.03 -32.87
C THR A 3 -14.09 -38.74 -32.99
N PHE A 4 -14.22 -38.02 -34.11
CA PHE A 4 -13.55 -36.72 -34.30
C PHE A 4 -14.13 -35.65 -33.38
N ILE A 5 -15.47 -35.58 -33.26
CA ILE A 5 -16.18 -34.68 -32.35
C ILE A 5 -15.81 -34.98 -30.88
N GLN A 6 -15.62 -36.26 -30.54
CA GLN A 6 -15.14 -36.69 -29.23
C GLN A 6 -13.67 -36.33 -28.93
N SER A 7 -12.88 -35.90 -29.91
CA SER A 7 -11.52 -35.40 -29.65
C SER A 7 -11.54 -33.92 -29.30
N TYR A 8 -12.35 -33.11 -30.01
CA TYR A 8 -12.41 -31.66 -29.84
C TYR A 8 -12.96 -31.21 -28.48
N TRP A 9 -13.97 -31.90 -27.93
CA TRP A 9 -14.52 -31.51 -26.62
C TRP A 9 -13.48 -31.63 -25.49
N ARG A 10 -12.55 -32.60 -25.58
CA ARG A 10 -11.46 -32.74 -24.59
C ARG A 10 -10.51 -31.56 -24.64
N TYR A 11 -10.17 -31.08 -25.84
CA TYR A 11 -9.36 -29.87 -26.02
C TYR A 11 -10.10 -28.61 -25.56
N CYS A 12 -11.41 -28.50 -25.81
CA CYS A 12 -12.22 -27.39 -25.31
C CYS A 12 -12.26 -27.36 -23.77
N VAL A 13 -12.45 -28.52 -23.13
CA VAL A 13 -12.43 -28.62 -21.66
C VAL A 13 -11.05 -28.27 -21.11
N LEU A 14 -9.97 -28.74 -21.76
CA LEU A 14 -8.60 -28.42 -21.35
C LEU A 14 -8.30 -26.91 -21.48
N LEU A 15 -8.76 -26.28 -22.57
CA LEU A 15 -8.61 -24.84 -22.81
C LEU A 15 -9.39 -24.01 -21.79
N ILE A 16 -10.59 -24.45 -21.40
CA ILE A 16 -11.40 -23.78 -20.37
C ILE A 16 -10.68 -23.85 -19.01
N ILE A 17 -10.12 -25.01 -18.64
CA ILE A 17 -9.35 -25.17 -17.39
C ILE A 17 -8.10 -24.27 -17.39
N LEU A 18 -7.37 -24.19 -18.51
CA LEU A 18 -6.16 -23.38 -18.65
C LEU A 18 -6.44 -21.87 -18.64
N SER A 19 -7.66 -21.44 -18.99
CA SER A 19 -8.07 -20.03 -18.98
C SER A 19 -8.47 -19.50 -17.59
N CYS A 20 -8.59 -20.37 -16.59
CA CYS A 20 -8.95 -19.98 -15.24
C CYS A 20 -7.70 -19.49 -14.48
N GLN A 21 -7.29 -18.24 -14.72
CA GLN A 21 -6.32 -17.57 -13.87
C GLN A 21 -7.02 -16.49 -13.03
N THR A 22 -6.87 -16.60 -11.70
CA THR A 22 -7.25 -15.54 -10.77
C THR A 22 -6.12 -14.52 -10.73
N ILE A 23 -6.40 -13.30 -11.22
CA ILE A 23 -5.50 -12.17 -11.01
C ILE A 23 -5.80 -11.65 -9.60
N GLU A 24 -4.89 -11.91 -8.66
CA GLU A 24 -4.89 -11.24 -7.36
C GLU A 24 -4.49 -9.78 -7.58
N ALA A 25 -5.43 -8.86 -7.40
CA ALA A 25 -5.08 -7.45 -7.35
C ALA A 25 -4.26 -7.20 -6.08
N GLN A 26 -3.06 -6.65 -6.21
CA GLN A 26 -2.24 -6.29 -5.05
C GLN A 26 -3.05 -5.30 -4.19
N GLN A 27 -3.53 -5.75 -3.03
CA GLN A 27 -4.06 -4.81 -2.04
C GLN A 27 -2.88 -3.98 -1.56
N TYR A 28 -2.86 -2.70 -1.96
CA TYR A 28 -2.02 -1.72 -1.28
C TYR A 28 -2.49 -1.73 0.19
N GLY A 29 -1.71 -2.35 1.07
CA GLY A 29 -2.03 -2.40 2.49
C GLY A 29 -2.31 -0.98 2.98
N THR A 30 -3.28 -0.82 3.89
CA THR A 30 -3.53 0.48 4.49
C THR A 30 -2.27 0.90 5.25
N PRO A 31 -1.68 2.07 4.96
CA PRO A 31 -0.51 2.52 5.69
C PRO A 31 -0.87 2.61 7.18
N LEU A 32 0.03 2.12 8.03
CA LEU A 32 -0.10 2.30 9.47
C LEU A 32 -0.02 3.81 9.76
N LEU A 33 -1.14 4.40 10.16
CA LEU A 33 -1.25 5.82 10.45
C LEU A 33 -1.26 6.04 11.97
N SER A 34 -0.19 6.67 12.46
CA SER A 34 -0.13 7.19 13.83
C SER A 34 -0.43 8.69 13.80
N ASN A 35 -1.46 9.12 14.54
CA ASN A 35 -1.81 10.53 14.67
C ASN A 35 -1.34 11.06 16.02
N PHE A 36 -0.49 12.09 16.00
CA PHE A 36 -0.02 12.81 17.18
C PHE A 36 -0.78 14.13 17.30
N LYS A 37 -1.47 14.35 18.42
CA LYS A 37 -2.17 15.60 18.68
C LYS A 37 -1.17 16.67 19.13
N PRO A 38 -1.42 17.97 18.88
CA PRO A 38 -0.53 19.06 19.32
C PRO A 38 -0.14 19.00 20.80
N LYS A 39 -1.07 18.59 21.66
CA LYS A 39 -0.85 18.40 23.10
C LYS A 39 0.15 17.27 23.44
N ASP A 40 0.36 16.31 22.54
CA ASP A 40 1.23 15.16 22.77
C ASP A 40 2.71 15.55 22.60
N TYR A 41 2.98 16.63 21.86
CA TYR A 41 4.34 17.16 21.61
C TYR A 41 4.50 18.62 22.06
N ASN A 42 3.57 19.14 22.88
CA ASN A 42 3.54 20.53 23.36
C ASN A 42 3.70 21.57 22.23
N GLY A 43 3.14 21.28 21.05
CA GLY A 43 3.26 22.13 19.88
C GLY A 43 2.00 22.89 19.49
N GLY A 44 2.13 23.72 18.47
CA GLY A 44 1.01 24.40 17.82
C GLY A 44 0.26 23.50 16.84
N THR A 45 -0.87 23.98 16.34
CA THR A 45 -1.78 23.21 15.47
C THR A 45 -1.31 23.08 14.02
N GLN A 46 -0.33 23.86 13.58
CA GLN A 46 0.10 23.96 12.19
C GLN A 46 1.58 23.63 12.02
N ASN A 47 1.87 22.82 11.01
CA ASN A 47 3.21 22.44 10.57
C ASN A 47 3.42 23.00 9.15
N TRP A 48 4.57 23.62 8.89
CA TRP A 48 4.85 24.36 7.64
C TRP A 48 5.90 23.70 6.76
N ALA A 49 6.82 22.96 7.38
CA ALA A 49 7.92 22.29 6.70
C ALA A 49 8.29 21.02 7.45
N VAL A 50 8.78 20.03 6.72
CA VAL A 50 9.32 18.78 7.27
C VAL A 50 10.57 18.41 6.50
N VAL A 51 11.62 18.05 7.22
CA VAL A 51 12.86 17.47 6.66
C VAL A 51 13.31 16.30 7.52
N GLN A 52 14.10 15.40 6.95
CA GLN A 52 14.71 14.27 7.67
C GLN A 52 16.23 14.38 7.55
N ASP A 53 16.95 14.11 8.64
CA ASP A 53 18.40 14.01 8.60
C ASP A 53 18.88 12.59 8.21
N HIS A 54 20.20 12.45 8.03
CA HIS A 54 20.83 11.18 7.67
C HIS A 54 20.72 10.08 8.75
N ARG A 55 20.34 10.43 9.98
CA ARG A 55 20.10 9.48 11.08
C ARG A 55 18.67 8.97 11.11
N GLY A 56 17.78 9.59 10.32
CA GLY A 56 16.36 9.29 10.29
C GLY A 56 15.49 10.18 11.17
N VAL A 57 16.07 11.17 11.87
CA VAL A 57 15.33 12.10 12.73
C VAL A 57 14.55 13.10 11.88
N LEU A 58 13.26 13.26 12.18
CA LEU A 58 12.39 14.25 11.54
C LEU A 58 12.47 15.58 12.27
N TYR A 59 12.58 16.66 11.49
CA TYR A 59 12.51 18.04 11.95
C TYR A 59 11.29 18.71 11.31
N VAL A 60 10.40 19.25 12.15
CA VAL A 60 9.14 19.86 11.70
C VAL A 60 9.09 21.32 12.13
N GLY A 61 8.95 22.23 11.17
CA GLY A 61 8.69 23.65 11.45
C GLY A 61 7.25 23.85 11.89
N ASN A 62 7.03 24.22 13.15
CA ASN A 62 5.73 24.42 13.77
C ASN A 62 5.57 25.86 14.27
N ASN A 63 4.33 26.31 14.49
CA ASN A 63 4.02 27.63 15.06
C ASN A 63 4.73 27.96 16.38
N VAL A 64 5.18 26.96 17.14
CA VAL A 64 5.86 27.18 18.44
C VAL A 64 7.36 26.93 18.38
N GLY A 65 7.92 26.56 17.23
CA GLY A 65 9.34 26.25 17.07
C GLY A 65 9.60 25.05 16.16
N VAL A 66 10.83 24.55 16.21
CA VAL A 66 11.22 23.32 15.49
C VAL A 66 10.99 22.12 16.42
N LEU A 67 10.24 21.14 15.93
CA LEU A 67 9.99 19.87 16.63
C LEU A 67 10.92 18.79 16.09
N GLU A 68 11.38 17.91 16.97
CA GLU A 68 12.21 16.75 16.64
C GLU A 68 11.47 15.45 16.94
N TYR A 69 11.58 14.46 16.06
CA TYR A 69 10.97 13.14 16.24
C TYR A 69 11.87 12.04 15.68
N ASP A 70 12.19 11.05 16.49
CA ASP A 70 13.09 9.93 16.20
C ASP A 70 12.40 8.56 16.13
N GLY A 71 11.11 8.45 16.50
CA GLY A 71 10.32 7.21 16.45
C GLY A 71 9.53 6.93 17.72
#